data_AF-A0A937SMB9-F1
#
_entry.id   AF-A0A937SMB9-F1
#
_cell.length_a   1.000
_cell.length_b   1.000
_cell.length_c   1.000
_cell.angle_alpha   90.00
_cell.angle_beta   90.00
_cell.angle_gamma   90.00
#
_symmetry.space_group_name_H-M   'P 1'
#
loop_
_entity.id
_entity.type
_entity.pdbx_description
1 polymer ?
#
loop_
_entity_poly.entity_id
_entity_poly.type
_entity_poly.pdbx_seq_one_letter_code
_entity_poly.pdbx_strand_id
1 'polypeptide(L)'
;YLASRGITVFDVPGVRLHPDLPYYEEGGEVGRFPVLLALFLSPERQGITLHRIYLTRDGHKAPVPAPKKTMPVPGGLNLAGAAVRLGPAGPSLGLAEGIETALAVMTATGDICWATTTACLLEKVKLPPVVKRVTVWADNDESKTGLKAAVRLTERLVKEGRRVRIKIPQRPAGQKSWDWADVLATQGRRRGGAPEKRLDSRF
;
A
#
# COMPACT_ATOMS: atom_id res chain seq x y z
N TYR A 1 9.43 -0.94 -14.33
CA TYR A 1 9.28 -0.66 -12.88
C TYR A 1 8.54 -1.74 -12.11
N LEU A 2 7.25 -1.99 -12.35
CA LEU A 2 6.49 -3.01 -11.58
C LEU A 2 6.93 -4.43 -11.95
N ALA A 3 7.07 -4.72 -13.24
CA ALA A 3 7.50 -6.03 -13.74
C ALA A 3 8.88 -6.46 -13.20
N SER A 4 9.83 -5.52 -13.01
CA SER A 4 11.14 -5.81 -12.43
C SER A 4 11.10 -6.19 -10.95
N ARG A 5 9.93 -6.11 -10.30
CA ARG A 5 9.64 -6.58 -8.93
C ARG A 5 8.79 -7.85 -8.92
N GLY A 6 8.61 -8.49 -10.08
CA GLY A 6 7.73 -9.65 -10.24
C GLY A 6 6.23 -9.33 -10.15
N ILE A 7 5.85 -8.04 -10.10
CA ILE A 7 4.44 -7.62 -10.05
C ILE A 7 3.84 -7.73 -11.45
N THR A 8 2.89 -8.64 -11.62
CA THR A 8 2.19 -8.88 -12.90
C THR A 8 0.74 -8.39 -12.87
N VAL A 9 0.18 -8.12 -11.69
CA VAL A 9 -1.13 -7.50 -11.52
C VAL A 9 -0.91 -6.00 -11.37
N PHE A 10 -1.08 -5.25 -12.46
CA PHE A 10 -0.86 -3.80 -12.48
C PHE A 10 -1.89 -3.02 -13.30
N ASP A 11 -2.63 -3.67 -14.20
CA ASP A 11 -3.80 -3.06 -14.84
C ASP A 11 -4.99 -3.14 -13.88
N VAL A 12 -5.01 -2.19 -12.95
CA VAL A 12 -6.00 -2.10 -11.88
C VAL A 12 -6.68 -0.73 -11.86
N PRO A 13 -7.88 -0.61 -11.28
CA PRO A 13 -8.57 0.66 -11.17
C PRO A 13 -7.73 1.72 -10.45
N GLY A 14 -7.72 2.94 -10.98
CA GLY A 14 -7.09 4.09 -10.33
C GLY A 14 -5.57 4.13 -10.37
N VAL A 15 -4.89 3.15 -11.00
CA VAL A 15 -3.43 3.18 -11.20
C VAL A 15 -3.10 3.42 -12.67
N ARG A 16 -2.30 4.44 -12.98
CA ARG A 16 -1.90 4.82 -14.35
C ARG A 16 -0.43 5.22 -14.40
N LEU A 17 0.16 5.17 -15.59
CA LEU A 17 1.49 5.73 -15.85
C LEU A 17 1.33 7.03 -16.63
N HIS A 18 1.90 8.13 -16.12
CA HIS A 18 2.13 9.34 -16.91
C HIS A 18 3.59 9.36 -17.36
N PRO A 19 3.90 9.60 -18.64
CA PRO A 19 5.27 9.45 -19.15
C PRO A 19 6.22 10.58 -18.71
N ASP A 20 5.67 11.75 -18.38
CA ASP A 20 6.49 12.95 -18.16
C ASP A 20 5.78 13.99 -17.26
N LEU A 21 5.86 13.83 -15.94
CA LEU A 21 5.34 14.82 -14.98
C LEU A 21 6.48 15.60 -14.31
N PRO A 22 6.25 16.90 -14.02
CA PRO A 22 7.20 17.72 -13.27
C PRO A 22 7.35 17.25 -11.82
N TYR A 23 8.56 17.37 -11.30
CA TYR A 23 8.94 17.17 -9.91
C TYR A 23 9.40 18.50 -9.33
N TYR A 24 8.76 18.91 -8.23
CA TYR A 24 8.99 20.20 -7.58
C TYR A 24 9.70 20.02 -6.23
N GLU A 25 10.59 20.96 -5.91
CA GLU A 25 11.17 21.23 -4.59
C GLU A 25 10.92 22.70 -4.21
N GLU A 26 11.38 23.16 -3.04
CA GLU A 26 11.11 24.50 -2.49
C GLU A 26 11.56 25.68 -3.39
N GLY A 27 12.33 25.42 -4.46
CA GLY A 27 12.77 26.40 -5.45
C GLY A 27 12.11 26.30 -6.83
N GLY A 28 11.13 25.42 -7.03
CA GLY A 28 10.44 25.23 -8.31
C GLY A 28 10.62 23.84 -8.93
N GLU A 29 10.40 23.74 -10.24
CA GLU A 29 10.55 22.49 -11.00
C GLU A 29 12.03 22.12 -11.13
N VAL A 30 12.41 20.94 -10.66
CA VAL A 30 13.81 20.46 -10.70
C VAL A 30 14.01 19.27 -11.64
N GLY A 31 12.94 18.80 -12.31
CA GLY A 31 13.03 17.75 -13.30
C GLY A 31 11.67 17.19 -13.71
N ARG A 32 11.67 16.32 -14.72
CA ARG A 32 10.48 15.65 -15.24
C ARG A 32 10.73 14.16 -15.41
N PHE A 33 9.74 13.36 -15.07
CA PHE A 33 9.91 11.91 -14.95
C PHE A 33 8.64 11.15 -15.36
N PRO A 34 8.77 9.89 -15.79
CA PRO A 34 7.66 8.95 -15.73
C PRO A 34 7.14 8.81 -14.29
N VAL A 35 5.83 8.75 -14.11
CA VAL A 35 5.18 8.68 -12.78
C VAL A 35 4.08 7.64 -12.77
N LEU A 36 4.17 6.71 -11.82
CA LEU A 36 3.03 5.88 -11.44
C LEU A 36 2.09 6.72 -10.57
N LEU A 37 0.89 6.94 -11.09
CA LEU A 37 -0.20 7.66 -10.45
C LEU A 37 -1.15 6.66 -9.82
N ALA A 38 -1.60 6.96 -8.60
CA ALA A 38 -2.61 6.19 -7.89
C ALA A 38 -3.67 7.11 -7.27
N LEU A 39 -4.93 6.88 -7.59
CA LEU A 39 -6.06 7.67 -7.10
C LEU A 39 -6.50 7.25 -5.70
N PHE A 40 -6.55 8.21 -4.78
CA PHE A 40 -7.23 8.05 -3.50
C PHE A 40 -8.74 8.19 -3.68
N LEU A 41 -9.49 7.24 -3.11
CA LEU A 41 -10.94 7.26 -3.07
C LEU A 41 -11.44 7.40 -1.63
N SER A 42 -12.40 8.30 -1.43
CA SER A 42 -13.17 8.43 -0.18
C SER A 42 -13.96 7.15 0.12
N PRO A 43 -14.52 6.98 1.33
CA PRO A 43 -15.46 5.91 1.65
C PRO A 43 -16.59 5.78 0.61
N GLU A 44 -17.12 6.91 0.16
CA GLU A 44 -18.19 7.12 -0.83
C GLU A 44 -17.71 6.99 -2.29
N ARG A 45 -16.45 6.61 -2.52
CA ARG A 45 -15.82 6.43 -3.85
C ARG A 45 -15.61 7.73 -4.64
N GLN A 46 -15.59 8.87 -3.96
CA GLN A 46 -15.17 10.14 -4.57
C GLN A 46 -13.65 10.18 -4.72
N GLY A 47 -13.13 10.61 -5.87
CA GLY A 47 -11.70 10.88 -6.07
C GLY A 47 -11.24 12.07 -5.24
N ILE A 48 -10.19 11.89 -4.43
CA ILE A 48 -9.69 12.92 -3.51
C ILE A 48 -8.42 13.57 -4.03
N THR A 49 -7.38 12.78 -4.25
CA THR A 49 -6.05 13.24 -4.65
C THR A 49 -5.28 12.09 -5.29
N LEU A 50 -4.12 12.41 -5.87
CA LEU A 50 -3.24 11.44 -6.51
C LEU A 50 -2.00 11.23 -5.65
N HIS A 51 -1.64 9.97 -5.43
CA HIS A 51 -0.30 9.59 -5.00
C HIS A 51 0.58 9.37 -6.23
N ARG A 52 1.80 9.89 -6.19
CA ARG A 52 2.79 9.82 -7.27
C ARG A 52 3.98 9.02 -6.79
N ILE A 53 4.42 8.06 -7.61
CA ILE A 53 5.72 7.42 -7.49
C ILE A 53 6.51 7.80 -8.73
N TYR A 54 7.50 8.67 -8.57
CA TYR A 54 8.39 9.15 -9.63
C TYR A 54 9.40 8.06 -9.98
N LEU A 55 9.58 7.84 -11.28
CA LEU A 55 10.35 6.74 -11.83
C LEU A 55 11.41 7.24 -12.83
N THR A 56 12.45 6.44 -13.05
CA THR A 56 13.31 6.60 -14.22
C THR A 56 12.69 5.89 -15.42
N ARG A 57 13.11 6.26 -16.64
CA ARG A 57 12.69 5.57 -17.88
C ARG A 57 13.09 4.09 -17.86
N ASP A 58 14.22 3.78 -17.23
CA ASP A 58 14.74 2.41 -17.10
C ASP A 58 14.02 1.60 -16.02
N GLY A 59 13.02 2.18 -15.35
CA GLY A 59 12.12 1.45 -14.46
C GLY A 59 12.64 1.31 -13.03
N HIS A 60 13.36 2.31 -12.52
CA HIS A 60 13.72 2.47 -11.12
C HIS A 60 12.92 3.61 -10.48
N LYS A 61 13.00 3.78 -9.14
CA LYS A 61 12.51 5.02 -8.51
C LYS A 61 13.41 6.17 -8.96
N ALA A 62 12.84 7.34 -9.23
CA ALA A 62 13.61 8.51 -9.63
C ALA A 62 14.63 8.87 -8.52
N PRO A 63 15.87 9.27 -8.87
CA PRO A 63 16.91 9.65 -7.91
C PRO A 63 16.67 11.08 -7.39
N VAL A 64 15.54 11.27 -6.71
CA VAL A 64 15.10 12.55 -6.14
C VAL A 64 14.90 12.40 -4.63
N PRO A 65 14.92 13.50 -3.84
CA PRO A 65 14.84 13.41 -2.38
C PRO A 65 13.62 12.64 -1.86
N ALA A 66 12.45 12.82 -2.49
CA ALA A 66 11.22 12.14 -2.12
C ALA A 66 10.53 11.56 -3.37
N PRO A 67 10.88 10.34 -3.81
CA PRO A 67 10.33 9.74 -5.02
C PRO A 67 8.84 9.39 -4.91
N LYS A 68 8.28 9.40 -3.69
CA LYS A 68 6.84 9.22 -3.43
C LYS A 68 6.26 10.53 -2.90
N LYS A 69 5.27 11.10 -3.58
CA LYS A 69 4.59 12.34 -3.16
C LYS A 69 3.08 12.26 -3.37
N THR A 70 2.30 12.58 -2.35
CA THR A 70 0.85 12.80 -2.51
C THR A 70 0.60 14.25 -2.92
N MET A 71 -0.28 14.48 -3.89
CA MET A 71 -0.72 15.82 -4.27
C MET A 71 -1.48 16.50 -3.13
N PRO A 72 -1.45 17.85 -3.04
CA PRO A 72 -2.31 18.58 -2.10
C PRO A 72 -3.76 18.13 -2.22
N VAL A 73 -4.42 18.01 -1.08
CA VAL A 73 -5.85 17.66 -1.03
C VAL A 73 -6.65 18.93 -1.36
N PRO A 74 -7.54 18.92 -2.37
CA PRO A 74 -8.41 20.05 -2.65
C PRO A 74 -9.27 20.44 -1.44
N GLY A 75 -9.61 21.72 -1.35
CA GLY A 75 -10.43 22.24 -0.25
C GLY A 75 -11.73 21.47 -0.04
N GLY A 76 -12.09 21.21 1.21
CA GLY A 76 -13.30 20.47 1.60
C GLY A 76 -13.18 18.94 1.56
N LEU A 77 -12.08 18.40 1.06
CA LEU A 77 -11.82 16.95 1.08
C LEU A 77 -10.78 16.59 2.16
N ASN A 78 -10.76 15.32 2.59
CA ASN A 78 -9.76 14.82 3.52
C ASN A 78 -9.37 13.37 3.20
N LEU A 79 -8.15 12.98 3.53
CA LEU A 79 -7.67 11.61 3.32
C LEU A 79 -8.09 10.64 4.44
N ALA A 80 -8.71 11.11 5.52
CA ALA A 80 -9.09 10.25 6.63
C ALA A 80 -10.21 9.29 6.17
N GLY A 81 -9.97 7.99 6.30
CA GLY A 81 -10.89 6.97 5.79
C GLY A 81 -10.70 6.60 4.32
N ALA A 82 -9.91 7.38 3.57
CA ALA A 82 -9.64 7.13 2.17
C ALA A 82 -8.55 6.07 1.96
N ALA A 83 -8.54 5.47 0.77
CA ALA A 83 -7.49 4.54 0.34
C ALA A 83 -7.35 4.55 -1.19
N VAL A 84 -6.20 4.11 -1.66
CA VAL A 84 -6.02 3.66 -3.05
C VAL A 84 -6.66 2.27 -3.17
N ARG A 85 -7.82 2.20 -3.84
CA ARG A 85 -8.59 0.97 -3.99
C ARG A 85 -8.23 0.25 -5.28
N LEU A 86 -7.31 -0.71 -5.22
CA LEU A 86 -6.81 -1.45 -6.38
C LEU A 86 -7.79 -2.51 -6.93
N GLY A 87 -8.99 -2.60 -6.35
CA GLY A 87 -10.05 -3.52 -6.77
C GLY A 87 -11.29 -3.39 -5.89
N PRO A 88 -12.41 -4.03 -6.25
CA PRO A 88 -13.63 -3.98 -5.47
C PRO A 88 -13.44 -4.67 -4.10
N ALA A 89 -14.03 -4.11 -3.04
CA ALA A 89 -14.06 -4.79 -1.75
C ALA A 89 -15.02 -5.99 -1.80
N GLY A 90 -14.56 -7.12 -1.26
CA GLY A 90 -15.38 -8.30 -1.02
C GLY A 90 -15.44 -8.67 0.48
N PRO A 91 -15.92 -9.88 0.82
CA PRO A 91 -15.93 -10.37 2.19
C PRO A 91 -14.55 -10.44 2.85
N SER A 92 -13.49 -10.55 2.04
CA SER A 92 -12.09 -10.49 2.47
C SER A 92 -11.37 -9.35 1.75
N LEU A 93 -10.52 -8.63 2.46
CA LEU A 93 -9.75 -7.52 1.92
C LEU A 93 -8.34 -7.47 2.52
N GLY A 94 -7.33 -7.31 1.69
CA GLY A 94 -5.98 -6.97 2.10
C GLY A 94 -5.82 -5.46 2.30
N LEU A 95 -4.98 -5.06 3.26
CA LEU A 95 -4.55 -3.67 3.42
C LEU A 95 -3.03 -3.64 3.52
N ALA A 96 -2.39 -2.69 2.84
CA ALA A 96 -0.97 -2.41 2.96
C ALA A 96 -0.72 -0.91 3.06
N GLU A 97 0.45 -0.52 3.58
CA GLU A 97 0.87 0.88 3.53
C GLU A 97 1.25 1.26 2.09
N GLY A 98 2.17 0.53 1.46
CA GLY A 98 2.65 0.81 0.10
C GLY A 98 1.74 0.30 -1.02
N ILE A 99 1.67 1.06 -2.12
CA ILE A 99 1.00 0.63 -3.36
C ILE A 99 1.75 -0.56 -3.98
N GLU A 100 3.08 -0.53 -4.00
CA GLU A 100 3.86 -1.66 -4.51
C GLU A 100 3.62 -2.93 -3.69
N THR A 101 3.58 -2.83 -2.36
CA THR A 101 3.26 -3.93 -1.45
C THR A 101 1.87 -4.50 -1.73
N ALA A 102 0.86 -3.64 -1.90
CA ALA A 102 -0.51 -4.07 -2.20
C ALA A 102 -0.61 -4.80 -3.56
N LEU A 103 0.03 -4.28 -4.61
CA LEU A 103 0.09 -4.93 -5.93
C LEU A 103 0.87 -6.26 -5.89
N ALA A 104 1.94 -6.32 -5.10
CA ALA A 104 2.72 -7.55 -4.91
C ALA A 104 1.89 -8.63 -4.21
N VAL A 105 1.14 -8.27 -3.18
CA VAL A 105 0.20 -9.17 -2.51
C VAL A 105 -0.86 -9.67 -3.49
N MET A 106 -1.49 -8.78 -4.26
CA MET A 106 -2.46 -9.17 -5.29
C MET A 106 -1.86 -10.13 -6.31
N THR A 107 -0.62 -9.88 -6.74
CA THR A 107 0.12 -10.77 -7.65
C THR A 107 0.38 -12.14 -7.02
N ALA A 108 0.77 -12.18 -5.74
CA ALA A 108 1.11 -13.41 -5.05
C ALA A 108 -0.12 -14.27 -4.72
N THR A 109 -1.15 -13.66 -4.12
CA THR A 109 -2.28 -14.38 -3.52
C THR A 109 -3.54 -14.38 -4.38
N GLY A 110 -3.71 -13.39 -5.27
CA GLY A 110 -4.96 -13.15 -5.98
C GLY A 110 -6.04 -12.42 -5.16
N ASP A 111 -5.79 -12.15 -3.87
CA ASP A 111 -6.73 -11.39 -3.04
C ASP A 111 -6.65 -9.89 -3.36
N ILE A 112 -7.79 -9.19 -3.33
CA ILE A 112 -7.81 -7.73 -3.47
C ILE A 112 -7.12 -7.09 -2.27
N CYS A 113 -6.21 -6.13 -2.55
CA CYS A 113 -5.50 -5.36 -1.54
C CYS A 113 -5.66 -3.86 -1.82
N TRP A 114 -5.91 -3.06 -0.78
CA TRP A 114 -5.90 -1.60 -0.87
C TRP A 114 -4.64 -1.03 -0.22
N ALA A 115 -4.20 0.14 -0.69
CA ALA A 115 -3.05 0.85 -0.13
C ALA A 115 -3.46 2.17 0.52
N THR A 116 -2.79 2.56 1.61
CA THR A 116 -3.07 3.80 2.34
C THR A 116 -1.93 4.82 2.28
N THR A 117 -0.78 4.45 1.73
CA THR A 117 0.46 5.22 1.51
C THR A 117 1.20 5.72 2.74
N THR A 118 0.55 5.77 3.90
CA THR A 118 1.18 6.09 5.19
C THR A 118 0.56 5.28 6.33
N ALA A 119 1.34 5.06 7.39
CA ALA A 119 0.87 4.48 8.65
C ALA A 119 -0.31 5.25 9.27
N CYS A 120 -0.29 6.59 9.24
CA CYS A 120 -1.37 7.42 9.77
C CYS A 120 -2.70 7.19 9.03
N LEU A 121 -2.66 7.07 7.69
CA LEU A 121 -3.85 6.77 6.91
C LEU A 121 -4.30 5.32 7.05
N LEU A 122 -3.36 4.39 7.28
CA LEU A 122 -3.68 3.00 7.58
C LEU A 122 -4.58 2.88 8.82
N GLU A 123 -4.26 3.57 9.90
CA GLU A 123 -5.08 3.57 11.13
C GLU A 123 -6.52 4.06 10.87
N LYS A 124 -6.67 5.03 9.97
CA LYS A 124 -7.92 5.77 9.73
C LYS A 124 -8.80 5.19 8.63
N VAL A 125 -8.32 4.24 7.83
CA VAL A 125 -9.04 3.74 6.65
C VAL A 125 -10.44 3.21 6.99
N LYS A 126 -11.46 3.57 6.21
CA LYS A 126 -12.83 3.10 6.41
C LYS A 126 -13.15 1.99 5.42
N LEU A 127 -13.67 0.87 5.93
CA LEU A 127 -13.98 -0.31 5.14
C LEU A 127 -15.49 -0.46 4.95
N PRO A 128 -15.96 -0.78 3.74
CA PRO A 128 -17.39 -0.97 3.51
C PRO A 128 -17.92 -2.18 4.31
N PRO A 129 -19.23 -2.22 4.65
CA PRO A 129 -19.80 -3.27 5.51
C PRO A 129 -19.64 -4.71 4.98
N VAL A 130 -19.45 -4.87 3.67
CA VAL A 130 -19.20 -6.16 3.03
C VAL A 130 -17.92 -6.83 3.55
N VAL A 131 -16.91 -6.05 3.97
CA VAL A 131 -15.63 -6.58 4.44
C VAL A 131 -15.79 -7.16 5.84
N LYS A 132 -15.59 -8.49 5.97
CA LYS A 132 -15.67 -9.22 7.24
C LYS A 132 -14.32 -9.74 7.71
N ARG A 133 -13.40 -10.01 6.78
CA ARG A 133 -12.04 -10.48 7.06
C ARG A 133 -11.02 -9.51 6.49
N VAL A 134 -10.04 -9.13 7.29
CA VAL A 134 -8.98 -8.19 6.90
C VAL A 134 -7.63 -8.83 7.14
N THR A 135 -6.76 -8.79 6.12
CA THR A 135 -5.34 -9.12 6.29
C THR A 135 -4.53 -7.85 6.11
N VAL A 136 -3.86 -7.40 7.17
CA VAL A 136 -2.93 -6.27 7.09
C VAL A 136 -1.55 -6.80 6.74
N TRP A 137 -1.06 -6.43 5.56
CA TRP A 137 0.25 -6.79 5.04
C TRP A 137 1.24 -5.70 5.43
N ALA A 138 1.80 -5.84 6.64
CA ALA A 138 2.68 -4.85 7.24
C ALA A 138 4.13 -5.04 6.78
N ASP A 139 4.85 -3.93 6.67
CA ASP A 139 6.28 -3.91 6.43
C ASP A 139 7.04 -4.30 7.71
N ASN A 140 8.23 -4.88 7.55
CA ASN A 140 9.13 -5.19 8.65
C ASN A 140 10.29 -4.19 8.69
N ASP A 141 10.06 -3.02 9.29
CA ASP A 141 11.05 -1.95 9.42
C ASP A 141 11.58 -1.80 10.86
N GLU A 142 12.73 -1.15 11.01
CA GLU A 142 13.29 -0.85 12.34
C GLU A 142 12.41 0.13 13.13
N SER A 143 11.72 1.06 12.45
CA SER A 143 10.88 2.08 13.09
C SER A 143 9.66 1.48 13.79
N LYS A 144 9.15 0.34 13.27
CA LYS A 144 7.91 -0.34 13.65
C LYS A 144 6.68 0.57 13.56
N THR A 145 6.77 1.70 12.85
CA THR A 145 5.69 2.69 12.76
C THR A 145 4.48 2.09 12.05
N GLY A 146 4.70 1.45 10.90
CA GLY A 146 3.66 0.75 10.16
C GLY A 146 3.04 -0.41 10.96
N LEU A 147 3.85 -1.14 11.74
CA LEU A 147 3.36 -2.21 12.60
C LEU A 147 2.48 -1.70 13.74
N LYS A 148 2.87 -0.60 14.41
CA LYS A 148 2.05 0.04 15.45
C LYS A 148 0.70 0.50 14.89
N ALA A 149 0.72 1.10 13.69
CA ALA A 149 -0.50 1.49 12.98
C ALA A 149 -1.38 0.28 12.62
N ALA A 150 -0.79 -0.83 12.16
CA ALA A 150 -1.50 -2.07 11.89
C ALA A 150 -2.16 -2.66 13.13
N VAL A 151 -1.51 -2.59 14.30
CA VAL A 151 -2.07 -3.03 15.58
C VAL A 151 -3.27 -2.16 15.97
N ARG A 152 -3.13 -0.82 15.95
CA ARG A 152 -4.25 0.10 16.24
C ARG A 152 -5.43 -0.09 15.30
N LEU A 153 -5.15 -0.28 14.01
CA LEU A 153 -6.17 -0.62 13.02
C LEU A 153 -6.89 -1.92 13.38
N THR A 154 -6.13 -2.95 13.77
CA THR A 154 -6.67 -4.25 14.17
C THR A 154 -7.62 -4.11 15.35
N GLU A 155 -7.21 -3.42 16.42
CA GLU A 155 -8.05 -3.17 17.60
C GLU A 155 -9.37 -2.48 17.23
N ARG A 156 -9.31 -1.44 16.38
CA ARG A 156 -10.51 -0.74 15.91
C ARG A 156 -11.41 -1.66 15.09
N LEU A 157 -10.87 -2.36 14.10
CA LEU A 157 -11.66 -3.20 13.21
C LEU A 157 -12.27 -4.43 13.92
N VAL A 158 -11.62 -4.95 14.95
CA VAL A 158 -12.17 -6.00 15.83
C VAL A 158 -13.37 -5.46 16.62
N LYS A 159 -13.28 -4.25 17.19
CA LYS A 159 -14.41 -3.59 17.84
C LYS A 159 -15.57 -3.33 16.87
N GLU A 160 -15.28 -3.13 15.60
CA GLU A 160 -16.27 -3.04 14.51
C GLU A 160 -16.78 -4.42 14.03
N GLY A 161 -16.46 -5.52 14.72
CA GLY A 161 -16.97 -6.87 14.45
C GLY A 161 -16.29 -7.60 13.29
N ARG A 162 -15.09 -7.18 12.87
CA ARG A 162 -14.33 -7.84 11.78
C ARG A 162 -13.25 -8.77 12.33
N ARG A 163 -12.94 -9.82 11.57
CA ARG A 163 -11.78 -10.68 11.84
C ARG A 163 -10.56 -10.09 11.17
N VAL A 164 -9.50 -9.85 11.93
CA VAL A 164 -8.29 -9.19 11.43
C VAL A 164 -7.06 -10.02 11.76
N ARG A 165 -6.12 -10.10 10.82
CA ARG A 165 -4.79 -10.66 11.06
C ARG A 165 -3.72 -9.75 10.45
N ILE A 166 -2.56 -9.71 11.08
CA ILE A 166 -1.39 -8.98 10.58
C ILE A 166 -0.39 -10.02 10.04
N LYS A 167 0.12 -9.79 8.84
CA LYS A 167 1.19 -10.56 8.22
C LYS A 167 2.42 -9.66 8.05
N ILE A 168 3.53 -10.10 8.64
CA ILE A 168 4.82 -9.43 8.61
C ILE A 168 5.80 -10.34 7.88
N PRO A 169 6.56 -9.87 6.89
CA PRO A 169 7.51 -10.71 6.21
C PRO A 169 8.74 -10.96 7.10
N GLN A 170 9.42 -12.07 6.87
CA GLN A 170 10.72 -12.31 7.50
C GLN A 170 11.77 -11.42 6.83
N ARG A 171 12.30 -10.46 7.59
CA ARG A 171 13.36 -9.57 7.13
C ARG A 171 14.72 -10.30 7.14
N PRO A 172 15.45 -10.36 6.00
CA PRO A 172 16.80 -10.89 5.96
C PRO A 172 17.76 -10.11 6.88
N ALA A 173 18.81 -10.78 7.36
CA ALA A 173 19.83 -10.13 8.18
C ALA A 173 20.52 -8.98 7.40
N GLY A 174 20.82 -7.87 8.08
CA GLY A 174 21.47 -6.71 7.48
C GLY A 174 20.54 -5.75 6.73
N GLN A 175 19.25 -6.05 6.58
CA GLN A 175 18.27 -5.16 5.97
C GLN A 175 17.57 -4.28 7.01
N LYS A 176 17.43 -2.98 6.72
CA LYS A 176 16.74 -2.00 7.59
C LYS A 176 15.21 -2.04 7.48
N SER A 177 14.71 -2.46 6.32
CA SER A 177 13.30 -2.63 6.01
C SER A 177 13.11 -3.80 5.08
N TRP A 178 11.95 -4.44 5.13
CA TRP A 178 11.57 -5.51 4.21
C TRP A 178 10.05 -5.58 4.09
N ASP A 179 9.53 -5.49 2.88
CA ASP A 179 8.10 -5.54 2.61
C ASP A 179 7.69 -6.76 1.76
N TRP A 180 6.39 -6.88 1.45
CA TRP A 180 5.89 -8.00 0.64
C TRP A 180 6.21 -7.87 -0.86
N ALA A 181 6.57 -6.68 -1.35
CA ALA A 181 7.10 -6.50 -2.69
C ALA A 181 8.54 -7.02 -2.79
N ASP A 182 9.37 -6.83 -1.75
CA ASP A 182 10.71 -7.43 -1.66
C ASP A 182 10.63 -8.96 -1.61
N VAL A 183 9.67 -9.50 -0.84
CA VAL A 183 9.42 -10.96 -0.79
C VAL A 183 9.03 -11.50 -2.17
N LEU A 184 8.12 -10.85 -2.88
CA LEU A 184 7.73 -11.27 -4.23
C LEU A 184 8.90 -11.20 -5.21
N ALA A 185 9.66 -10.10 -5.19
CA ALA A 185 10.79 -9.90 -6.09
C ALA A 185 11.91 -10.95 -5.89
N THR A 186 12.11 -11.41 -4.65
CA THR A 186 13.17 -12.38 -4.31
C THR A 186 12.73 -13.84 -4.43
N GLN A 187 11.47 -14.15 -4.15
CA GLN A 187 10.99 -15.54 -4.04
C GLN A 187 10.02 -15.95 -5.16
N GLY A 188 9.61 -14.99 -5.99
CA GLY A 188 8.56 -15.19 -6.99
C GLY A 188 7.20 -15.50 -6.35
N ARG A 189 6.23 -15.90 -7.19
CA ARG A 189 4.92 -16.31 -6.72
C ARG A 189 5.02 -17.68 -6.05
N ARG A 190 5.03 -17.73 -4.72
CA ARG A 190 4.89 -19.01 -4.00
C ARG A 190 3.52 -19.61 -4.29
N ARG A 191 3.49 -20.81 -4.89
CA ARG A 191 2.32 -21.68 -4.83
C ARG A 191 2.21 -22.24 -3.40
N GLY A 192 1.40 -21.61 -2.55
CA GLY A 192 0.96 -22.17 -1.26
C GLY A 192 1.61 -21.58 -0.01
N GLY A 193 0.75 -21.10 0.91
CA GLY A 193 0.96 -21.07 2.36
C GLY A 193 2.10 -20.19 2.91
N ALA A 194 1.81 -18.92 3.22
CA ALA A 194 2.63 -18.19 4.19
C ALA A 194 2.36 -18.74 5.60
N PRO A 195 3.39 -18.92 6.46
CA PRO A 195 3.22 -19.41 7.82
C PRO A 195 2.42 -18.40 8.65
N GLU A 196 1.33 -18.87 9.26
CA GLU A 196 0.45 -18.08 10.10
C GLU A 196 1.04 -18.04 11.51
N LYS A 197 1.66 -16.92 11.91
CA LYS A 197 1.89 -16.67 13.34
C LYS A 197 0.55 -16.25 13.94
N ARG A 198 -0.14 -17.19 14.58
CA ARG A 198 -1.20 -16.89 15.54
C ARG A 198 -0.58 -16.06 16.66
N LEU A 199 -1.03 -14.82 16.80
CA LEU A 199 -0.94 -14.11 18.07
C LEU A 199 -2.03 -14.72 18.95
N ASP A 200 -1.64 -15.58 19.88
CA ASP A 200 -2.51 -16.03 20.95
C ASP A 200 -2.85 -14.82 21.83
N SER A 201 -4.07 -14.32 21.67
CA SER A 201 -4.69 -13.39 22.62
C SER A 201 -5.13 -14.17 23.85
N ARG A 202 -4.24 -14.31 24.83
CA ARG A 202 -4.65 -14.36 26.23
C ARG A 202 -4.66 -12.93 26.74
N PHE A 203 -5.84 -12.35 26.87
CA PHE A 203 -6.33 -11.45 27.94
C PHE A 203 -7.80 -11.18 27.66
#